data_AF-A0A7R9DP02-F1
#
_entry.id   AF-A0A7R9DP02-F1
#
_cell.length_a   1.000
_cell.length_b   1.000
_cell.length_c   1.000
_cell.angle_alpha   90.00
_cell.angle_beta   90.00
_cell.angle_gamma   90.00
#
_symmetry.space_group_name_H-M   'P 1'
#
loop_
_entity.id
_entity.type
_entity.pdbx_description
1 polymer ?
#
loop_
_entity_poly.entity_id
_entity_poly.type
_entity_poly.pdbx_seq_one_letter_code
_entity_poly.pdbx_strand_id
1 'polypeptide(L)'
;MPDSALDACKLLCGEYRVLWPKPTGLVQLGTSIAIISPHAITTELSRSGRELSPKVAELFRGATKLFRDNVVGLGKGIGPIRSVGRSLLIEAAITDTETSSFKSNTDESYRLEISETTNGRINSSIVAATFFGFRHALETLLQLTIYNDVTQELQILDKALITDSPVFPHRGILLDTARNFISVESIKRTLNGMAASKLNTFHWHITDSHSFPFEVEYYPQLTQYGAYTPTKVI
;
A
#
# COMPACT_ATOMS: atom_id res chain seq x y z
N MET A 1 12.36 -12.89 29.27
CA MET A 1 11.57 -12.29 28.19
C MET A 1 11.52 -13.34 27.10
N PRO A 2 10.36 -13.88 26.71
CA PRO A 2 10.32 -14.86 25.63
C PRO A 2 10.81 -14.17 24.36
N ASP A 3 11.57 -14.91 23.54
CA ASP A 3 12.36 -14.46 22.41
C ASP A 3 11.58 -13.54 21.46
N SER A 4 11.63 -12.22 21.69
CA SER A 4 11.02 -11.26 20.78
C SER A 4 11.95 -11.08 19.59
N ALA A 5 11.51 -11.49 18.40
CA ALA A 5 12.16 -11.12 17.15
C ALA A 5 12.40 -9.59 17.12
N LEU A 6 13.52 -9.16 16.52
CA LEU A 6 13.93 -7.75 16.47
C LEU A 6 12.79 -6.84 15.96
N ASP A 7 11.99 -7.32 15.01
CA ASP A 7 10.90 -6.54 14.43
C ASP A 7 9.69 -6.40 15.36
N ALA A 8 9.44 -7.38 16.25
CA ALA A 8 8.44 -7.23 17.32
C ALA A 8 8.85 -6.14 18.32
N CYS A 9 10.14 -6.06 18.64
CA CYS A 9 10.68 -4.97 19.45
C CYS A 9 10.51 -3.61 18.75
N LYS A 10 10.90 -3.49 17.47
CA LYS A 10 10.72 -2.25 16.70
C LYS A 10 9.25 -1.83 16.57
N LEU A 11 8.32 -2.77 16.46
CA LEU A 11 6.88 -2.48 16.39
C LEU A 11 6.32 -1.94 17.70
N LEU A 12 6.99 -2.16 18.84
CA LEU A 12 6.55 -1.71 20.16
C LEU A 12 7.38 -0.54 20.73
N CYS A 13 8.61 -0.36 20.25
CA CYS A 13 9.54 0.65 20.75
C CYS A 13 9.58 1.91 19.87
N GLY A 14 9.71 3.07 20.50
CA GLY A 14 9.78 4.38 19.84
C GLY A 14 8.42 5.05 19.66
N GLU A 15 8.45 6.36 19.41
CA GLU A 15 7.24 7.20 19.31
C GLU A 15 6.38 6.84 18.08
N TYR A 16 7.01 6.69 16.92
CA TYR A 16 6.35 6.36 15.65
C TYR A 16 6.66 4.92 15.16
N ARG A 17 7.41 4.15 15.95
CA ARG A 17 7.82 2.76 15.67
C ARG A 17 8.37 2.60 14.25
N VAL A 18 7.74 1.73 13.46
CA VAL A 18 8.12 1.34 12.11
C VAL A 18 7.43 2.18 11.02
N LEU A 19 6.63 3.17 11.39
CA LEU A 19 5.83 3.94 10.43
C LEU A 19 6.69 4.86 9.57
N TRP A 20 6.59 4.71 8.26
CA TRP A 20 7.18 5.59 7.27
C TRP A 20 6.27 5.74 6.03
N PRO A 21 5.92 6.97 5.59
CA PRO A 21 6.18 8.25 6.26
C PRO A 21 5.50 8.35 7.62
N LYS A 22 6.00 9.25 8.47
CA LYS A 22 5.34 9.56 9.76
C LYS A 22 3.97 10.19 9.48
N PRO A 23 2.89 9.74 10.14
CA PRO A 23 1.59 10.38 10.01
C PRO A 23 1.62 11.84 10.45
N THR A 24 0.80 12.68 9.83
CA THR A 24 0.74 14.12 10.13
C THR A 24 -0.27 14.49 11.22
N GLY A 25 -1.24 13.62 11.50
CA GLY A 25 -2.29 13.85 12.49
C GLY A 25 -2.08 13.09 13.81
N LEU A 26 -3.18 12.73 14.46
CA LEU A 26 -3.17 11.96 15.70
C LEU A 26 -2.52 10.59 15.49
N VAL A 27 -1.62 10.22 16.40
CA VAL A 27 -1.01 8.88 16.45
C VAL A 27 -1.06 8.39 17.90
N GLN A 28 -1.81 7.32 18.15
CA GLN A 28 -1.87 6.62 19.42
C GLN A 28 -1.67 5.13 19.15
N LEU A 29 -0.61 4.55 19.69
CA LEU A 29 -0.23 3.17 19.39
C LEU A 29 -0.18 2.38 20.70
N GLY A 30 -0.91 1.27 20.76
CA GLY A 30 -0.96 0.37 21.92
C GLY A 30 0.34 -0.39 22.13
N THR A 31 0.53 -1.01 23.28
CA THR A 31 1.81 -1.64 23.67
C THR A 31 1.81 -3.16 23.50
N SER A 32 0.79 -3.73 22.87
CA SER A 32 0.61 -5.17 22.69
C SER A 32 0.41 -5.54 21.22
N ILE A 33 0.78 -6.78 20.91
CA ILE A 33 0.67 -7.37 19.58
C ILE A 33 -0.25 -8.58 19.63
N ALA A 34 -0.99 -8.79 18.55
CA ALA A 34 -1.83 -9.97 18.35
C ALA A 34 -1.27 -10.82 17.21
N ILE A 35 -1.36 -12.14 17.37
CA ILE A 35 -1.06 -13.09 16.29
C ILE A 35 -2.29 -13.17 15.39
N ILE A 36 -2.10 -13.04 14.07
CA ILE A 36 -3.16 -13.12 13.07
C ILE A 36 -2.94 -14.29 12.11
N SER A 37 -4.05 -14.90 11.67
CA SER A 37 -4.00 -16.00 10.73
C SER A 37 -3.90 -15.49 9.28
N PRO A 38 -2.96 -16.00 8.46
CA PRO A 38 -2.83 -15.61 7.05
C PRO A 38 -4.08 -15.94 6.22
N HIS A 39 -4.87 -16.93 6.65
CA HIS A 39 -6.07 -17.38 5.95
C HIS A 39 -7.35 -16.65 6.39
N ALA A 40 -7.29 -15.87 7.47
CA ALA A 40 -8.46 -15.24 8.08
C ALA A 40 -8.37 -13.70 8.06
N ILE A 41 -7.87 -13.16 6.95
CA ILE A 41 -7.84 -11.72 6.66
C ILE A 41 -9.00 -11.41 5.71
N THR A 42 -9.99 -10.67 6.17
CA THR A 42 -11.18 -10.29 5.39
C THR A 42 -11.32 -8.78 5.32
N THR A 43 -11.94 -8.28 4.25
CA THR A 43 -12.25 -6.86 4.10
C THR A 43 -13.73 -6.73 3.78
N GLU A 44 -14.41 -5.85 4.50
CA GLU A 44 -15.82 -5.55 4.32
C GLU A 44 -15.99 -4.05 4.09
N LEU A 45 -16.86 -3.68 3.15
CA LEU A 45 -17.24 -2.29 2.92
C LEU A 45 -18.45 -1.97 3.80
N SER A 46 -18.31 -0.99 4.69
CA SER A 46 -19.42 -0.46 5.48
C SER A 46 -20.46 0.16 4.55
N ARG A 47 -21.68 -0.37 4.57
CA ARG A 47 -22.77 0.08 3.69
C ARG A 47 -23.32 1.41 4.19
N SER A 48 -22.85 2.52 3.62
CA SER A 48 -23.39 3.88 3.86
C SER A 48 -24.58 4.23 2.94
N GLY A 49 -25.13 3.25 2.22
CA GLY A 49 -26.30 3.42 1.34
C GLY A 49 -25.97 3.77 -0.12
N ARG A 50 -24.71 4.04 -0.45
CA ARG A 50 -24.23 4.19 -1.85
C ARG A 50 -23.22 3.08 -2.18
N GLU A 51 -23.42 2.42 -3.31
CA GLU A 51 -22.48 1.43 -3.81
C GLU A 51 -21.28 2.10 -4.48
N LEU A 52 -20.11 1.43 -4.44
CA LEU A 52 -18.95 1.88 -5.20
C LEU A 52 -19.23 1.80 -6.70
N SER A 53 -18.84 2.82 -7.45
CA SER A 53 -18.83 2.73 -8.91
C SER A 53 -18.02 1.52 -9.38
N PRO A 54 -18.29 0.94 -10.56
CA PRO A 54 -17.61 -0.26 -11.03
C PRO A 54 -16.07 -0.14 -11.01
N LYS A 55 -15.56 1.05 -11.35
CA LYS A 55 -14.12 1.31 -11.38
C LYS A 55 -13.52 1.40 -9.97
N VAL A 56 -14.17 2.10 -9.05
CA VAL A 56 -13.71 2.18 -7.65
C VAL A 56 -13.82 0.82 -6.97
N ALA A 57 -14.85 0.03 -7.27
CA ALA A 57 -14.99 -1.33 -6.77
C ALA A 57 -13.87 -2.27 -7.27
N GLU A 58 -13.44 -2.13 -8.52
CA GLU A 58 -12.29 -2.85 -9.08
C GLU A 58 -10.99 -2.48 -8.33
N LEU A 59 -10.74 -1.18 -8.15
CA LEU A 59 -9.58 -0.66 -7.42
C LEU A 59 -9.56 -1.15 -5.97
N PHE A 60 -10.71 -1.10 -5.28
CA PHE A 60 -10.89 -1.60 -3.92
C PHE A 60 -10.55 -3.10 -3.81
N ARG A 61 -11.10 -3.94 -4.69
CA ARG A 61 -10.78 -5.38 -4.73
C ARG A 61 -9.31 -5.64 -5.02
N GLY A 62 -8.71 -4.85 -5.94
CA GLY A 62 -7.29 -4.94 -6.25
C GLY A 62 -6.41 -4.61 -5.05
N ALA A 63 -6.66 -3.50 -4.36
CA ALA A 63 -5.88 -3.06 -3.21
C ALA A 63 -6.00 -4.01 -2.01
N THR A 64 -7.20 -4.50 -1.73
CA THR A 64 -7.44 -5.47 -0.63
C THR A 64 -6.79 -6.82 -0.90
N LYS A 65 -6.81 -7.29 -2.15
CA LYS A 65 -6.04 -8.48 -2.56
C LYS A 65 -4.54 -8.24 -2.38
N LEU A 66 -4.00 -7.14 -2.90
CA LEU A 66 -2.59 -6.80 -2.78
C LEU A 66 -2.13 -6.68 -1.33
N PHE A 67 -2.93 -6.08 -0.45
CA PHE A 67 -2.65 -6.04 0.99
C PHE A 67 -2.48 -7.45 1.57
N ARG A 68 -3.42 -8.36 1.29
CA ARG A 68 -3.35 -9.75 1.75
C ARG A 68 -2.12 -10.46 1.20
N ASP A 69 -1.85 -10.30 -0.10
CA ASP A 69 -0.69 -10.90 -0.75
C ASP A 69 0.62 -10.38 -0.15
N ASN A 70 0.69 -9.08 0.19
CA ASN A 70 1.85 -8.47 0.86
C ASN A 70 2.02 -8.97 2.29
N VAL A 71 0.93 -9.09 3.07
CA VAL A 71 0.99 -9.64 4.44
C VAL A 71 1.50 -11.08 4.43
N VAL A 72 0.96 -11.94 3.56
CA VAL A 72 1.47 -13.31 3.39
C VAL A 72 2.90 -13.32 2.81
N GLY A 73 3.24 -12.30 2.02
CA GLY A 73 4.56 -12.09 1.46
C GLY A 73 5.64 -11.69 2.48
N LEU A 74 5.28 -11.23 3.69
CA LEU A 74 6.26 -10.80 4.71
C LEU A 74 7.24 -11.92 5.12
N GLY A 75 6.82 -13.18 5.09
CA GLY A 75 7.69 -14.34 5.37
C GLY A 75 8.45 -14.88 4.15
N LYS A 76 8.18 -14.37 2.95
CA LYS A 76 8.71 -14.93 1.71
C LYS A 76 10.23 -14.84 1.65
N GLY A 77 10.89 -16.00 1.50
CA GLY A 77 12.35 -16.10 1.47
C GLY A 77 13.02 -16.14 2.85
N ILE A 78 12.25 -16.06 3.93
CA ILE A 78 12.75 -16.18 5.32
C ILE A 78 12.36 -17.54 5.90
N GLY A 79 11.08 -17.91 5.85
CA GLY A 79 10.59 -19.15 6.45
C GLY A 79 9.10 -19.42 6.21
N PRO A 80 8.59 -20.57 6.67
CA PRO A 80 7.16 -20.87 6.59
C PRO A 80 6.35 -19.97 7.53
N ILE A 81 5.08 -19.75 7.20
CA ILE A 81 4.12 -19.04 8.05
C ILE A 81 3.16 -20.05 8.67
N ARG A 82 3.11 -20.11 10.00
CA ARG A 82 2.15 -20.94 10.74
C ARG A 82 0.75 -20.37 10.57
N SER A 83 -0.20 -21.25 10.26
CA SER A 83 -1.62 -20.87 10.12
C SER A 83 -2.33 -20.84 11.47
N VAL A 84 -1.85 -19.98 12.37
CA VAL A 84 -2.39 -19.77 13.72
C VAL A 84 -2.79 -18.31 13.92
N GLY A 85 -3.55 -18.03 14.99
CA GLY A 85 -3.90 -16.66 15.36
C GLY A 85 -5.35 -16.29 15.07
N ARG A 86 -5.65 -15.02 15.35
CA ARG A 86 -6.97 -14.42 15.29
C ARG A 86 -7.33 -14.04 13.85
N SER A 87 -8.62 -13.87 13.58
CA SER A 87 -9.05 -13.25 12.33
C SER A 87 -8.83 -11.74 12.36
N LEU A 88 -8.48 -11.18 11.21
CA LEU A 88 -8.37 -9.75 10.97
C LEU A 88 -9.50 -9.33 10.03
N LEU A 89 -10.41 -8.50 10.52
CA LEU A 89 -11.40 -7.84 9.70
C LEU A 89 -10.95 -6.41 9.41
N ILE A 90 -10.96 -6.02 8.14
CA ILE A 90 -10.75 -4.64 7.70
C ILE A 90 -12.12 -4.08 7.31
N GLU A 91 -12.65 -3.15 8.10
CA GLU A 91 -13.91 -2.47 7.82
C GLU A 91 -13.60 -1.15 7.12
N ALA A 92 -14.03 -1.02 5.87
CA ALA A 92 -13.77 0.15 5.04
C ALA A 92 -15.01 1.05 4.92
N ALA A 93 -14.89 2.32 5.27
CA ALA A 93 -15.90 3.35 5.00
C ALA A 93 -15.31 4.39 4.03
N ILE A 94 -15.78 4.36 2.79
CA ILE A 94 -15.37 5.30 1.73
C ILE A 94 -16.57 6.16 1.36
N THR A 95 -16.43 7.48 1.49
CA THR A 95 -17.54 8.43 1.27
C THR A 95 -17.75 8.77 -0.21
N ASP A 96 -16.66 9.01 -0.94
CA ASP A 96 -16.67 9.25 -2.39
C ASP A 96 -16.51 7.91 -3.15
N THR A 97 -17.62 7.47 -3.74
CA THR A 97 -17.76 6.20 -4.43
C THR A 97 -17.41 6.26 -5.92
N GLU A 98 -17.12 7.45 -6.46
CA GLU A 98 -17.00 7.71 -7.90
C GLU A 98 -15.57 8.07 -8.32
N THR A 99 -14.81 8.75 -7.45
CA THR A 99 -13.46 9.20 -7.77
C THR A 99 -12.50 8.02 -7.97
N SER A 100 -12.21 7.74 -9.24
CA SER A 100 -11.35 6.64 -9.70
C SER A 100 -10.05 7.10 -10.35
N SER A 101 -9.85 8.41 -10.50
CA SER A 101 -8.64 9.01 -11.05
C SER A 101 -8.10 10.10 -10.13
N PHE A 102 -6.76 10.22 -10.11
CA PHE A 102 -6.09 11.26 -9.35
C PHE A 102 -6.29 12.63 -9.99
N LYS A 103 -6.63 13.60 -9.16
CA LYS A 103 -6.70 15.03 -9.47
C LYS A 103 -5.83 15.77 -8.45
N SER A 104 -5.47 17.01 -8.77
CA SER A 104 -4.66 17.86 -7.87
C SER A 104 -5.31 18.12 -6.50
N ASN A 105 -6.64 18.00 -6.41
CA ASN A 105 -7.43 18.19 -5.19
C ASN A 105 -8.04 16.88 -4.65
N THR A 106 -7.55 15.72 -5.09
CA THR A 106 -8.01 14.43 -4.57
C THR A 106 -7.71 14.34 -3.07
N ASP A 107 -8.74 14.04 -2.28
CA ASP A 107 -8.58 13.83 -0.85
C ASP A 107 -7.91 12.47 -0.58
N GLU A 108 -6.71 12.53 -0.04
CA GLU A 108 -5.86 11.38 0.31
C GLU A 108 -5.83 11.10 1.82
N SER A 109 -6.67 11.78 2.61
CA SER A 109 -6.73 11.60 4.06
C SER A 109 -7.40 10.29 4.47
N TYR A 110 -7.01 9.79 5.64
CA TYR A 110 -7.65 8.63 6.25
C TYR A 110 -7.59 8.66 7.77
N ARG A 111 -8.48 7.89 8.39
CA ARG A 111 -8.43 7.47 9.79
C ARG A 111 -8.37 5.96 9.84
N LEU A 112 -7.37 5.44 10.54
CA LEU A 112 -7.17 4.02 10.81
C LEU A 112 -7.29 3.77 12.31
N GLU A 113 -8.18 2.86 12.70
CA GLU A 113 -8.36 2.44 14.08
C GLU A 113 -8.28 0.91 14.16
N ILE A 114 -7.32 0.41 14.93
CA ILE A 114 -7.19 -1.02 15.22
C ILE A 114 -7.67 -1.25 16.65
N SER A 115 -8.54 -2.24 16.82
CA SER A 115 -9.06 -2.65 18.12
C SER A 115 -9.30 -4.16 18.16
N GLU A 116 -9.34 -4.71 19.37
CA GLU A 116 -9.76 -6.09 19.61
C GLU A 116 -11.23 -6.12 20.03
N THR A 117 -12.04 -6.96 19.37
CA THR A 117 -13.43 -7.18 19.77
C THR A 117 -13.52 -8.10 20.99
N THR A 118 -14.67 -8.11 21.67
CA THR A 118 -14.92 -8.99 22.82
C THR A 118 -14.70 -10.48 22.51
N ASN A 119 -14.81 -10.87 21.24
CA ASN A 119 -14.66 -12.26 20.79
C ASN A 119 -13.21 -12.58 20.36
N GLY A 120 -12.26 -11.67 20.59
CA GLY A 120 -10.84 -11.84 20.26
C GLY A 120 -10.48 -11.63 18.79
N ARG A 121 -11.41 -11.12 17.95
CA ARG A 121 -11.14 -10.75 16.56
C ARG A 121 -10.44 -9.38 16.53
N ILE A 122 -9.44 -9.23 15.66
CA ILE A 122 -8.84 -7.91 15.39
C ILE A 122 -9.70 -7.20 14.35
N ASN A 123 -10.19 -6.01 14.70
CA ASN A 123 -10.92 -5.13 13.79
C ASN A 123 -10.03 -3.93 13.43
N SER A 124 -9.88 -3.68 12.14
CA SER A 124 -9.22 -2.50 11.58
C SER A 124 -10.24 -1.66 10.83
N SER A 125 -10.75 -0.62 11.47
CA SER A 125 -11.66 0.33 10.86
C SER A 125 -10.88 1.40 10.10
N ILE A 126 -11.15 1.52 8.80
CA ILE A 126 -10.55 2.51 7.91
C ILE A 126 -11.65 3.42 7.37
N VAL A 127 -11.58 4.70 7.72
CA VAL A 127 -12.46 5.74 7.18
C VAL A 127 -11.64 6.65 6.29
N ALA A 128 -12.07 6.83 5.04
CA ALA A 128 -11.41 7.71 4.09
C ALA A 128 -12.43 8.42 3.20
N ALA A 129 -12.08 9.63 2.73
CA ALA A 129 -12.92 10.35 1.78
C ALA A 129 -12.97 9.62 0.44
N THR A 130 -11.83 9.17 -0.09
CA THR A 130 -11.72 8.50 -1.39
C THR A 130 -11.02 7.14 -1.27
N PHE A 131 -11.04 6.36 -2.36
CA PHE A 131 -10.22 5.15 -2.48
C PHE A 131 -8.72 5.39 -2.22
N PHE A 132 -8.20 6.56 -2.57
CA PHE A 132 -6.78 6.86 -2.43
C PHE A 132 -6.36 6.98 -0.96
N GLY A 133 -7.19 7.61 -0.13
CA GLY A 133 -7.01 7.62 1.32
C GLY A 133 -7.10 6.21 1.93
N PHE A 134 -8.09 5.42 1.49
CA PHE A 134 -8.21 4.01 1.91
C PHE A 134 -6.96 3.19 1.56
N ARG A 135 -6.42 3.35 0.35
CA ARG A 135 -5.18 2.68 -0.08
C ARG A 135 -3.97 3.10 0.78
N HIS A 136 -3.86 4.38 1.13
CA HIS A 136 -2.81 4.86 2.04
C HIS A 136 -2.94 4.28 3.45
N ALA A 137 -4.17 4.10 3.94
CA ALA A 137 -4.44 3.45 5.21
C ALA A 137 -4.03 1.97 5.21
N LEU A 138 -4.29 1.24 4.12
CA LEU A 138 -3.82 -0.14 3.95
C LEU A 138 -2.30 -0.24 3.99
N GLU A 139 -1.58 0.73 3.40
CA GLU A 139 -0.12 0.78 3.46
C GLU A 139 0.39 1.00 4.89
N THR A 140 -0.26 1.90 5.63
CA THR A 140 0.04 2.12 7.06
C THR A 140 -0.28 0.88 7.90
N LEU A 141 -1.40 0.20 7.63
CA LEU A 141 -1.77 -1.04 8.30
C LEU A 141 -0.76 -2.17 8.04
N LEU A 142 -0.24 -2.23 6.81
CA LEU A 142 0.79 -3.21 6.42
C LEU A 142 2.07 -3.01 7.25
N GLN A 143 2.47 -1.76 7.48
CA GLN A 143 3.63 -1.44 8.33
C GLN A 143 3.42 -1.81 9.80
N LEU A 144 2.17 -1.85 10.27
CA LEU A 144 1.82 -2.32 11.62
C LEU A 144 1.71 -3.85 11.71
N THR A 145 1.98 -4.56 10.62
CA THR A 145 1.99 -6.01 10.52
C THR A 145 3.42 -6.49 10.26
N ILE A 146 3.86 -7.51 10.99
CA ILE A 146 5.20 -8.09 10.86
C ILE A 146 5.12 -9.61 10.75
N TYR A 147 6.17 -10.20 10.22
CA TYR A 147 6.45 -11.63 10.34
C TYR A 147 7.49 -11.84 11.43
N ASN A 148 7.17 -12.67 12.42
CA ASN A 148 8.12 -13.09 13.44
C ASN A 148 8.78 -14.39 12.98
N ASP A 149 10.06 -14.31 12.66
CA ASP A 149 10.87 -15.42 12.13
C ASP A 149 11.18 -16.49 13.19
N VAL A 150 11.26 -16.09 14.47
CA VAL A 150 11.47 -17.00 15.59
C VAL A 150 10.25 -17.88 15.84
N THR A 151 9.05 -17.28 15.91
CA THR A 151 7.80 -18.02 16.18
C THR A 151 7.09 -18.49 14.90
N GLN A 152 7.56 -18.04 13.74
CA GLN A 152 7.00 -18.29 12.40
C GLN A 152 5.54 -17.81 12.26
N GLU A 153 5.21 -16.67 12.86
CA GLU A 153 3.85 -16.16 12.98
C GLU A 153 3.71 -14.77 12.35
N LEU A 154 2.53 -14.47 11.81
CA LEU A 154 2.14 -13.10 11.48
C LEU A 154 1.62 -12.41 12.73
N GLN A 155 2.16 -11.23 13.01
CA GLN A 155 1.81 -10.43 14.17
C GLN A 155 1.39 -9.04 13.72
N ILE A 156 0.41 -8.46 14.39
CA ILE A 156 -0.09 -7.10 14.12
C ILE A 156 -0.20 -6.34 15.44
N LEU A 157 -0.08 -5.03 15.39
CA LEU A 157 -0.45 -4.19 16.52
C LEU A 157 -1.96 -4.32 16.82
N ASP A 158 -2.33 -4.60 18.07
CA ASP A 158 -3.73 -4.88 18.42
C ASP A 158 -4.58 -3.64 18.72
N LYS A 159 -3.92 -2.51 19.00
CA LYS A 159 -4.53 -1.22 19.30
C LYS A 159 -3.76 -0.12 18.62
N ALA A 160 -4.45 0.64 17.77
CA ALA A 160 -3.89 1.82 17.14
C ALA A 160 -5.01 2.81 16.82
N LEU A 161 -4.70 4.10 16.89
CA LEU A 161 -5.51 5.14 16.34
C LEU A 161 -4.62 6.14 15.60
N ILE A 162 -4.80 6.21 14.28
CA ILE A 162 -4.02 7.05 13.38
C ILE A 162 -4.97 7.90 12.54
N THR A 163 -4.75 9.21 12.48
CA THR A 163 -5.32 10.08 11.45
C THR A 163 -4.19 10.69 10.65
N ASP A 164 -4.31 10.71 9.34
CA ASP A 164 -3.20 11.12 8.49
C ASP A 164 -3.70 11.75 7.19
N SER A 165 -2.92 12.70 6.69
CA SER A 165 -3.12 13.34 5.39
C SER A 165 -1.81 13.90 4.86
N PRO A 166 -1.57 13.87 3.54
CA PRO A 166 -0.36 14.46 2.98
C PRO A 166 -0.41 15.99 3.05
N VAL A 167 0.71 16.60 3.41
CA VAL A 167 0.87 18.07 3.38
C VAL A 167 0.83 18.61 1.94
N PHE A 168 1.41 17.86 1.00
CA PHE A 168 1.51 18.27 -0.40
C PHE A 168 0.79 17.27 -1.30
N PRO A 169 -0.04 17.73 -2.26
CA PRO A 169 -0.78 16.85 -3.16
C PRO A 169 0.10 16.22 -4.25
N HIS A 170 1.25 16.81 -4.58
CA HIS A 170 2.15 16.30 -5.61
C HIS A 170 3.43 15.74 -4.98
N ARG A 171 3.57 14.41 -4.95
CA ARG A 171 4.72 13.71 -4.36
C ARG A 171 5.25 12.70 -5.36
N GLY A 172 6.25 13.10 -6.13
CA GLY A 172 6.64 12.35 -7.31
C GLY A 172 8.13 12.14 -7.52
N ILE A 173 8.41 11.21 -8.42
CA ILE A 173 9.73 10.93 -8.97
C ILE A 173 9.67 11.17 -10.46
N LEU A 174 10.71 11.79 -11.03
CA LEU A 174 10.93 11.84 -12.46
C LEU A 174 11.84 10.68 -12.87
N LEU A 175 11.38 9.87 -13.82
CA LEU A 175 12.19 8.81 -14.40
C LEU A 175 12.42 9.08 -15.88
N ASP A 176 13.69 9.25 -16.24
CA ASP A 176 14.15 9.39 -17.61
C ASP A 176 14.47 8.01 -18.19
N THR A 177 13.66 7.60 -19.16
CA THR A 177 13.85 6.33 -19.90
C THR A 177 14.36 6.55 -21.32
N ALA A 178 14.65 7.81 -21.68
CA ALA A 178 15.13 8.19 -22.99
C ALA A 178 16.65 8.23 -23.06
N ARG A 179 17.33 8.74 -22.02
CA ARG A 179 18.81 8.77 -21.97
C ARG A 179 19.41 7.38 -21.77
N ASN A 180 18.68 6.49 -21.11
CA ASN A 180 18.97 5.06 -21.05
C ASN A 180 17.65 4.29 -20.93
N PHE A 181 17.56 3.15 -21.61
CA PHE A 181 16.37 2.31 -21.50
C PHE A 181 16.24 1.68 -20.11
N ILE A 182 15.06 1.76 -19.52
CA ILE A 182 14.69 1.11 -18.26
C ILE A 182 13.52 0.18 -18.56
N SER A 183 13.65 -1.10 -18.19
CA SER A 183 12.61 -2.09 -18.47
C SER A 183 11.30 -1.76 -17.77
N VAL A 184 10.17 -2.09 -18.41
CA VAL A 184 8.82 -1.95 -17.82
C VAL A 184 8.70 -2.66 -16.47
N GLU A 185 9.38 -3.80 -16.29
CA GLU A 185 9.48 -4.49 -15.00
C GLU A 185 10.14 -3.62 -13.92
N SER A 186 11.25 -2.96 -14.25
CA SER A 186 11.92 -2.05 -13.32
C SER A 186 11.07 -0.83 -13.01
N ILE A 187 10.33 -0.31 -13.98
CA ILE A 187 9.37 0.79 -13.77
C ILE A 187 8.25 0.36 -12.81
N LYS A 188 7.66 -0.83 -13.01
CA LYS A 188 6.66 -1.39 -12.10
C LYS A 188 7.21 -1.59 -10.68
N ARG A 189 8.46 -2.06 -10.56
CA ARG A 189 9.15 -2.17 -9.25
C ARG A 189 9.32 -0.80 -8.59
N THR A 190 9.65 0.25 -9.35
CA THR A 190 9.70 1.63 -8.85
C THR A 190 8.33 2.09 -8.38
N LEU A 191 7.26 1.83 -9.14
CA LEU A 191 5.88 2.16 -8.75
C LEU A 191 5.46 1.48 -7.43
N ASN A 192 5.89 0.23 -7.20
CA ASN A 192 5.66 -0.44 -5.92
C ASN A 192 6.37 0.28 -4.75
N GLY A 193 7.63 0.67 -4.92
CA GLY A 193 8.37 1.43 -3.91
C GLY A 193 7.77 2.81 -3.65
N MET A 194 7.28 3.48 -4.70
CA MET A 194 6.54 4.73 -4.60
C MET A 194 5.26 4.56 -3.77
N ALA A 195 4.47 3.52 -4.08
CA ALA A 195 3.23 3.24 -3.38
C ALA A 195 3.45 2.95 -1.88
N ALA A 196 4.53 2.22 -1.55
CA ALA A 196 4.93 1.91 -0.18
C ALA A 196 5.27 3.16 0.65
N SER A 197 5.85 4.17 0.00
CA SER A 197 6.18 5.47 0.61
C SER A 197 5.10 6.53 0.40
N LYS A 198 3.91 6.16 -0.09
CA LYS A 198 2.78 7.07 -0.38
C LYS A 198 3.09 8.18 -1.40
N LEU A 199 4.09 7.99 -2.27
CA LEU A 199 4.30 8.82 -3.45
C LEU A 199 3.19 8.54 -4.47
N ASN A 200 2.71 9.57 -5.18
CA ASN A 200 1.51 9.49 -6.00
C ASN A 200 1.70 9.95 -7.46
N THR A 201 2.81 10.61 -7.80
CA THR A 201 3.07 11.05 -9.18
C THR A 201 4.32 10.39 -9.76
N PHE A 202 4.14 9.63 -10.83
CA PHE A 202 5.25 9.14 -11.64
C PHE A 202 5.39 10.03 -12.87
N HIS A 203 6.39 10.92 -12.87
CA HIS A 203 6.68 11.76 -14.02
C HIS A 203 7.60 10.98 -14.97
N TRP A 204 7.03 10.52 -16.07
CA TRP A 204 7.76 9.74 -17.06
C TRP A 204 8.35 10.63 -18.14
N HIS A 205 9.66 10.88 -18.06
CA HIS A 205 10.42 11.52 -19.14
C HIS A 205 10.77 10.45 -20.17
N ILE A 206 9.83 10.17 -21.07
CA ILE A 206 9.84 8.97 -21.92
C ILE A 206 10.63 9.14 -23.22
N THR A 207 10.81 10.37 -23.72
CA THR A 207 11.52 10.67 -24.97
C THR A 207 12.54 11.79 -24.80
N ASP A 208 13.59 11.77 -25.61
CA ASP A 208 14.60 12.83 -25.67
C ASP A 208 15.38 12.75 -26.99
N SER A 209 16.34 13.66 -27.18
CA SER A 209 17.30 13.64 -28.31
C SER A 209 18.04 12.32 -28.49
N HIS A 210 18.22 11.54 -27.42
CA HIS A 210 18.99 10.29 -27.41
C HIS A 210 18.18 9.08 -27.87
N SER A 211 16.88 9.03 -27.53
CA SER A 211 16.01 7.96 -28.00
C SER A 211 14.52 8.31 -27.93
N PHE A 212 13.76 7.59 -28.76
CA PHE A 212 12.31 7.60 -28.80
C PHE A 212 11.77 6.16 -28.60
N PRO A 213 11.62 5.69 -27.35
CA PRO A 213 11.20 4.31 -27.05
C PRO A 213 9.68 4.11 -27.00
N PHE A 214 8.88 5.19 -27.05
CA PHE A 214 7.42 5.14 -26.95
C PHE A 214 6.79 4.78 -28.29
N GLU A 215 5.88 3.81 -28.35
CA GLU A 215 5.16 3.48 -29.58
C GLU A 215 4.02 4.47 -29.87
N VAL A 216 4.12 5.16 -31.01
CA VAL A 216 3.04 6.02 -31.52
C VAL A 216 2.41 5.34 -32.72
N GLU A 217 1.15 4.91 -32.58
CA GLU A 217 0.42 4.15 -33.60
C GLU A 217 0.42 4.81 -34.98
N TYR A 218 0.22 6.14 -35.03
CA TYR A 218 0.18 6.89 -36.28
C TYR A 218 1.56 7.21 -36.87
N TYR A 219 2.63 7.12 -36.07
CA TYR A 219 3.99 7.47 -36.47
C TYR A 219 5.01 6.42 -35.99
N PRO A 220 4.89 5.16 -36.45
CA PRO A 220 5.76 4.08 -36.01
C PRO A 220 7.24 4.34 -36.35
N GLN A 221 7.51 5.20 -37.34
CA GLN A 221 8.87 5.57 -37.73
C GLN A 221 9.65 6.24 -36.58
N LEU A 222 8.96 6.94 -35.67
CA LEU A 222 9.60 7.59 -34.53
C LEU A 222 10.30 6.56 -33.65
N THR A 223 9.62 5.46 -33.33
CA THR A 223 10.18 4.36 -32.54
C THR A 223 11.15 3.50 -33.36
N GLN A 224 10.80 3.20 -34.61
CA GLN A 224 11.65 2.38 -35.50
C GLN A 224 13.05 2.96 -35.70
N TYR A 225 13.16 4.30 -35.80
CA TYR A 225 14.44 4.99 -35.98
C TYR A 225 15.01 5.57 -34.68
N GLY A 226 14.18 5.83 -33.67
CA GLY A 226 14.59 6.47 -32.43
C GLY A 226 14.83 5.54 -31.26
N ALA A 227 14.34 4.30 -31.25
CA ALA A 227 14.63 3.37 -30.16
C ALA A 227 16.07 2.84 -30.23
N TYR A 228 16.67 2.55 -29.08
CA TYR A 228 18.03 1.99 -29.03
C TYR A 228 18.18 0.66 -29.77
N THR A 229 17.15 -0.18 -29.67
CA THR A 229 17.06 -1.50 -30.35
C THR A 229 15.58 -1.85 -30.52
N PRO A 230 15.20 -2.75 -31.46
CA PRO A 230 13.81 -3.17 -31.64
C PRO A 230 13.12 -3.75 -30.40
N THR A 231 13.88 -4.22 -29.40
CA THR A 231 13.36 -4.78 -28.14
C THR A 231 13.33 -3.79 -26.97
N LYS A 232 13.92 -2.59 -27.15
CA LYS A 232 13.98 -1.54 -26.11
C LYS A 232 12.90 -0.50 -26.38
N VAL A 233 11.68 -1.00 -26.37
CA VAL A 233 10.44 -0.29 -26.68
C VAL A 233 9.50 -0.45 -25.48
N ILE A 234 8.66 0.55 -25.26
CA ILE A 234 7.75 0.67 -24.11
C ILE A 234 6.31 0.76 -24.60
#